data_AF-A0A0F9EV37-F1
#
_entry.id   AF-A0A0F9EV37-F1
#
_cell.length_a   1.000
_cell.length_b   1.000
_cell.length_c   1.000
_cell.angle_alpha   90.00
_cell.angle_beta   90.00
_cell.angle_gamma   90.00
#
_symmetry.space_group_name_H-M   'P 1'
#
loop_
_entity.id
_entity.type
_entity.pdbx_description
1 polymer ?
#
loop_
_entity_poly.entity_id
_entity_poly.type
_entity_poly.pdbx_seq_one_letter_code
_entity_poly.pdbx_strand_id
1 'polypeptide(L)'
;MKIKKLIGALFLSLALLGGGQTGVQAQVDDYLVQEDDAYDSSFSGPLVYCTRADTPAAVSADGQTMPSPQAIDFDPGELLGCVSGELGLRKFVENRDHTFVVTSDKDGPDSVLEKELVDADVVISQPFWPAYLTAERIAKARKLKLAITAGIGSDHVDLQAVIDNDITVAEITYSNSISVSEHVVMMILGLVRNYIPSYNWVIKGGWNIADCVSRSYDVEGMNVGTVAAGRIGLAVLRRMKPFDVKLHYFDIHRLPAEVEKELNLTFHDSVESMVKVCDVVTINAPLH
;
A
#
# COMPACT_ATOMS: atom_id res chain seq x y z
N MET A 1 -1.03 -30.40 -10.60
CA MET A 1 -0.76 -29.32 -9.63
C MET A 1 0.64 -28.72 -9.88
N LYS A 2 0.79 -28.03 -11.02
CA LYS A 2 2.03 -27.34 -11.45
C LYS A 2 1.64 -26.18 -12.39
N ILE A 3 0.94 -25.18 -11.87
CA ILE A 3 0.64 -23.91 -12.58
C ILE A 3 0.62 -22.79 -11.53
N LYS A 4 1.79 -22.43 -11.00
CA LYS A 4 1.98 -21.19 -10.20
C LYS A 4 3.30 -20.47 -10.49
N LYS A 5 4.13 -20.97 -11.41
CA LYS A 5 5.45 -20.40 -11.73
C LYS A 5 5.56 -19.75 -13.13
N LEU A 6 4.48 -19.66 -13.90
CA LEU A 6 4.53 -19.15 -15.28
C LEU A 6 3.82 -17.80 -15.51
N ILE A 7 3.19 -17.21 -14.49
CA ILE A 7 2.41 -15.97 -14.67
C ILE A 7 3.26 -14.70 -14.44
N GLY A 8 4.35 -14.79 -13.65
CA GLY A 8 5.22 -13.64 -13.37
C GLY A 8 6.13 -13.20 -14.54
N ALA A 9 6.34 -14.05 -15.55
CA ALA A 9 7.22 -13.74 -16.69
C ALA A 9 6.45 -13.36 -17.98
N LEU A 10 5.13 -13.57 -18.01
CA LEU A 10 4.32 -13.34 -19.23
C LEU A 10 3.77 -11.90 -19.33
N PHE A 11 3.72 -11.17 -18.21
CA PHE A 11 3.15 -9.81 -18.18
C PHE A 11 4.09 -8.69 -18.62
N LEU A 12 5.39 -8.96 -18.84
CA LEU A 12 6.33 -7.96 -19.35
C LEU A 12 6.36 -7.87 -20.89
N SER A 13 5.59 -8.69 -21.60
CA SER A 13 5.60 -8.71 -23.07
C SER A 13 4.31 -8.20 -23.72
N LEU A 14 3.18 -8.14 -23.00
CA LEU A 14 1.90 -7.76 -23.62
C LEU A 14 1.64 -6.25 -23.72
N ALA A 15 2.48 -5.41 -23.11
CA ALA A 15 2.49 -3.96 -23.33
C ALA A 15 3.60 -3.50 -24.29
N LEU A 16 4.35 -4.41 -24.92
CA LEU A 16 5.63 -4.10 -25.59
C LEU A 16 5.84 -4.67 -27.01
N LEU A 17 4.83 -5.19 -27.69
CA LEU A 17 4.99 -5.62 -29.08
C LEU A 17 4.01 -4.89 -30.00
N GLY A 18 4.47 -3.75 -30.52
CA GLY A 18 4.04 -3.31 -31.83
C GLY A 18 4.56 -4.29 -32.87
N GLY A 19 3.64 -4.95 -33.58
CA GLY A 19 3.93 -5.69 -34.81
C GLY A 19 3.45 -7.13 -34.85
N GLY A 20 2.26 -7.34 -35.44
CA GLY A 20 1.96 -8.52 -36.24
C GLY A 20 1.30 -9.72 -35.56
N GLN A 21 0.04 -9.94 -35.95
CA GLN A 21 -0.78 -11.16 -35.92
C GLN A 21 -1.62 -11.49 -34.66
N THR A 22 -2.90 -11.10 -34.78
CA THR A 22 -4.14 -11.81 -34.39
C THR A 22 -4.23 -12.43 -32.99
N GLY A 23 -4.64 -11.59 -32.05
CA GLY A 23 -5.31 -11.94 -30.79
C GLY A 23 -5.85 -10.65 -30.20
N VAL A 24 -7.14 -10.61 -29.83
CA VAL A 24 -7.92 -9.41 -29.45
C VAL A 24 -7.11 -8.48 -28.56
N GLN A 25 -6.62 -7.39 -29.14
CA GLN A 25 -5.95 -6.30 -28.44
C GLN A 25 -7.08 -5.42 -27.91
N ALA A 26 -7.37 -5.52 -26.61
CA ALA A 26 -8.37 -4.66 -25.99
C ALA A 26 -7.85 -3.23 -26.09
N GLN A 27 -8.50 -2.43 -26.94
CA GLN A 27 -8.25 -1.00 -27.06
C GLN A 27 -8.64 -0.37 -25.72
N VAL A 28 -7.68 0.26 -25.04
CA VAL A 28 -7.91 1.08 -23.85
C VAL A 28 -7.90 2.51 -24.37
N ASP A 29 -8.97 3.27 -24.15
CA ASP A 29 -9.09 4.64 -24.64
C ASP A 29 -9.12 5.64 -23.46
N ASP A 30 -9.72 5.27 -22.33
CA ASP A 30 -10.01 6.20 -21.23
C ASP A 30 -9.50 5.74 -19.84
N TYR A 31 -8.73 6.60 -19.18
CA TYR A 31 -8.20 6.40 -17.82
C TYR A 31 -8.87 7.35 -16.82
N LEU A 32 -9.40 6.79 -15.74
CA LEU A 32 -9.92 7.53 -14.59
C LEU A 32 -9.03 7.29 -13.37
N VAL A 33 -8.39 8.35 -12.87
CA VAL A 33 -7.56 8.29 -11.66
C VAL A 33 -8.25 9.05 -10.55
N GLN A 34 -8.38 8.37 -9.43
CA GLN A 34 -8.97 8.90 -8.23
C GLN A 34 -7.88 9.10 -7.19
N GLU A 35 -7.59 10.37 -6.91
CA GLU A 35 -6.47 10.84 -6.08
C GLU A 35 -6.97 11.63 -4.88
N ASP A 36 -6.16 11.70 -3.82
CA ASP A 36 -6.48 12.53 -2.65
C ASP A 36 -6.49 14.02 -3.02
N ASP A 37 -7.46 14.73 -2.44
CA ASP A 37 -7.58 16.18 -2.42
C ASP A 37 -6.59 16.80 -1.44
N ALA A 38 -5.33 16.38 -1.45
CA ALA A 38 -4.29 16.96 -0.60
C ALA A 38 -4.09 18.49 -0.82
N TYR A 39 -4.97 19.14 -1.59
CA TYR A 39 -5.25 20.56 -1.62
C TYR A 39 -6.76 20.92 -1.67
N ASP A 40 -7.46 20.96 -0.52
CA ASP A 40 -8.40 22.07 -0.24
C ASP A 40 -8.64 22.39 1.26
N SER A 41 -7.58 22.35 2.09
CA SER A 41 -7.64 23.09 3.35
C SER A 41 -6.27 23.64 3.80
N SER A 42 -6.02 24.91 3.47
CA SER A 42 -5.18 25.86 4.25
C SER A 42 -3.64 25.83 4.20
N PHE A 43 -2.99 25.29 3.16
CA PHE A 43 -1.54 25.51 2.97
C PHE A 43 -1.23 26.19 1.62
N SER A 44 -0.97 27.49 1.65
CA SER A 44 -0.52 28.29 0.50
C SER A 44 1.02 28.32 0.42
N GLY A 45 1.59 27.55 -0.51
CA GLY A 45 3.02 27.61 -0.87
C GLY A 45 3.46 26.37 -1.65
N PRO A 46 4.51 26.43 -2.50
CA PRO A 46 5.07 25.24 -3.12
C PRO A 46 5.58 24.30 -2.03
N LEU A 47 4.94 23.14 -1.87
CA LEU A 47 5.31 22.15 -0.87
C LEU A 47 6.56 21.41 -1.34
N VAL A 48 7.72 21.85 -0.86
CA VAL A 48 8.94 21.05 -0.89
C VAL A 48 8.86 20.06 0.28
N TYR A 49 8.26 18.89 0.07
CA TYR A 49 8.17 17.86 1.12
C TYR A 49 9.51 17.13 1.32
N CYS A 50 10.38 17.18 0.32
CA CYS A 50 11.69 16.55 0.40
C CYS A 50 12.69 17.52 1.05
N THR A 51 13.02 17.30 2.33
CA THR A 51 14.15 17.99 3.00
C THR A 51 15.52 17.60 2.41
N ARG A 52 15.54 16.68 1.42
CA ARG A 52 16.70 16.24 0.65
C ARG A 52 16.32 16.17 -0.82
N ALA A 53 17.22 16.56 -1.72
CA ALA A 53 16.99 16.50 -3.17
C ALA A 53 16.97 15.06 -3.73
N ASP A 54 17.50 14.07 -3.01
CA ASP A 54 17.66 12.70 -3.48
C ASP A 54 17.05 11.67 -2.51
N THR A 55 16.26 10.74 -3.04
CA THR A 55 15.77 9.56 -2.31
C THR A 55 16.76 8.39 -2.49
N PRO A 56 17.17 7.67 -1.42
CA PRO A 56 18.09 6.53 -1.55
C PRO A 56 17.52 5.43 -2.46
N ALA A 57 18.37 4.79 -3.25
CA ALA A 57 17.99 3.64 -4.07
C ALA A 57 17.51 2.47 -3.17
N ALA A 58 16.28 2.02 -3.37
CA ALA A 58 15.70 0.91 -2.63
C ALA A 58 15.96 -0.43 -3.35
N VAL A 59 16.21 -1.47 -2.57
CA VAL A 59 16.25 -2.87 -3.04
C VAL A 59 15.27 -3.66 -2.18
N SER A 60 14.45 -4.51 -2.80
CA SER A 60 13.56 -5.38 -2.03
C SER A 60 14.36 -6.44 -1.26
N ALA A 61 13.83 -6.84 -0.10
CA ALA A 61 14.48 -7.83 0.75
C ALA A 61 14.35 -9.27 0.20
N ASP A 62 13.43 -9.51 -0.73
CA ASP A 62 13.16 -10.81 -1.35
C ASP A 62 13.77 -10.96 -2.76
N GLY A 63 14.49 -9.95 -3.25
CA GLY A 63 15.14 -9.95 -4.56
C GLY A 63 14.23 -9.53 -5.72
N GLN A 64 12.97 -9.15 -5.47
CA GLN A 64 12.12 -8.47 -6.44
C GLN A 64 12.77 -7.15 -6.91
N THR A 65 12.82 -6.92 -8.22
CA THR A 65 13.31 -5.63 -8.74
C THR A 65 12.31 -4.51 -8.43
N MET A 66 12.82 -3.29 -8.24
CA MET A 66 11.97 -2.10 -8.22
C MET A 66 11.22 -1.95 -9.56
N PRO A 67 10.10 -1.18 -9.60
CA PRO A 67 9.42 -0.87 -10.85
C PRO A 67 10.41 -0.34 -11.90
N SER A 68 10.33 -0.88 -13.11
CA SER A 68 11.25 -0.58 -14.21
C SER A 68 10.48 -0.06 -15.43
N PRO A 69 9.78 1.09 -15.33
CA PRO A 69 9.16 1.70 -16.50
C PRO A 69 10.24 2.17 -17.50
N GLN A 70 9.87 2.35 -18.76
CA GLN A 70 10.79 2.85 -19.78
C GLN A 70 11.29 4.28 -19.48
N ALA A 71 10.44 5.09 -18.86
CA ALA A 71 10.71 6.45 -18.44
C ALA A 71 9.80 6.80 -17.24
N ILE A 72 10.18 7.86 -16.53
CA ILE A 72 9.34 8.55 -15.55
C ILE A 72 9.27 10.02 -15.97
N ASP A 73 8.12 10.66 -15.74
CA ASP A 73 7.86 12.06 -16.10
C ASP A 73 7.79 12.98 -14.85
N PHE A 74 8.42 12.55 -13.76
CA PHE A 74 8.46 13.22 -12.47
C PHE A 74 9.85 13.09 -11.83
N ASP A 75 10.16 13.97 -10.88
CA ASP A 75 11.39 13.88 -10.10
C ASP A 75 11.15 13.09 -8.80
N PRO A 76 12.00 12.07 -8.47
CA PRO A 76 11.84 11.31 -7.23
C PRO A 76 11.86 12.20 -5.98
N GLY A 77 10.76 12.18 -5.21
CA GLY A 77 10.56 13.02 -4.02
C GLY A 77 9.42 14.03 -4.17
N GLU A 78 8.86 14.18 -5.37
CA GLU A 78 7.64 14.96 -5.61
C GLU A 78 6.40 14.29 -4.98
N LEU A 79 5.40 15.12 -4.64
CA LEU A 79 4.09 14.65 -4.19
C LEU A 79 3.26 14.21 -5.41
N LEU A 80 3.25 12.91 -5.67
CA LEU A 80 2.58 12.32 -6.83
C LEU A 80 1.12 11.93 -6.57
N GLY A 81 0.80 11.62 -5.30
CA GLY A 81 -0.49 11.03 -4.91
C GLY A 81 -1.59 12.04 -4.59
N CYS A 82 -1.61 13.16 -5.30
CA CYS A 82 -2.68 14.14 -5.19
C CYS A 82 -3.18 14.54 -6.58
N VAL A 83 -4.34 15.19 -6.65
CA VAL A 83 -4.97 15.59 -7.93
C VAL A 83 -4.00 16.35 -8.84
N SER A 84 -3.18 17.27 -8.31
CA SER A 84 -2.19 18.01 -9.10
C SER A 84 -0.92 17.22 -9.43
N GLY A 85 -0.63 16.17 -8.66
CA GLY A 85 0.53 15.30 -8.86
C GLY A 85 0.30 14.23 -9.93
N GLU A 86 -0.96 13.80 -10.10
CA GLU A 86 -1.41 12.97 -11.23
C GLU A 86 -0.66 11.65 -11.41
N LEU A 87 0.03 11.17 -10.36
CA LEU A 87 1.00 10.08 -10.42
C LEU A 87 2.11 10.27 -11.48
N GLY A 88 2.28 11.48 -12.03
CA GLY A 88 3.13 11.76 -13.18
C GLY A 88 2.69 11.05 -14.47
N LEU A 89 1.40 10.71 -14.63
CA LEU A 89 0.92 9.89 -15.74
C LEU A 89 0.37 10.67 -16.94
N ARG A 90 -0.01 11.95 -16.78
CA ARG A 90 -0.72 12.69 -17.84
C ARG A 90 0.01 12.69 -19.18
N LYS A 91 1.30 13.02 -19.21
CA LYS A 91 2.12 12.99 -20.44
C LYS A 91 2.17 11.60 -21.05
N PHE A 92 2.32 10.56 -20.24
CA PHE A 92 2.36 9.18 -20.72
C PHE A 92 1.05 8.76 -21.40
N VAL A 93 -0.09 9.14 -20.82
CA VAL A 93 -1.43 8.81 -21.30
C VAL A 93 -1.80 9.62 -22.54
N GLU A 94 -1.68 10.96 -22.49
CA GLU A 94 -2.09 11.84 -23.59
C GLU A 94 -1.22 11.67 -24.84
N ASN A 95 0.08 11.38 -24.70
CA ASN A 95 0.97 11.09 -25.85
C ASN A 95 0.61 9.80 -26.61
N ARG A 96 -0.33 9.01 -26.10
CA ARG A 96 -0.85 7.78 -26.72
C ARG A 96 -2.31 7.92 -27.16
N ASP A 97 -2.78 9.16 -27.26
CA ASP A 97 -4.14 9.51 -27.70
C ASP A 97 -5.25 8.94 -26.77
N HIS A 98 -4.93 8.77 -25.48
CA HIS A 98 -5.89 8.36 -24.45
C HIS A 98 -6.39 9.56 -23.64
N THR A 99 -7.60 9.46 -23.08
CA THR A 99 -8.11 10.48 -22.15
C THR A 99 -7.69 10.19 -20.71
N PHE A 100 -7.46 11.24 -19.93
CA PHE A 100 -6.97 11.15 -18.55
C PHE A 100 -7.75 12.09 -17.63
N VAL A 101 -8.74 11.53 -16.93
CA VAL A 101 -9.56 12.24 -15.95
C VAL A 101 -8.98 11.99 -14.56
N VAL A 102 -8.70 13.06 -13.82
CA VAL A 102 -8.21 12.98 -12.44
C VAL A 102 -9.23 13.67 -11.53
N THR A 103 -9.64 13.00 -10.46
CA THR A 103 -10.61 13.55 -9.52
C THR A 103 -10.40 13.05 -8.10
N SER A 104 -10.78 13.86 -7.13
CA SER A 104 -10.94 13.48 -5.73
C SER A 104 -12.39 13.18 -5.34
N ASP A 105 -13.34 13.63 -6.18
CA ASP A 105 -14.77 13.54 -5.96
C ASP A 105 -15.25 12.12 -6.28
N LYS A 106 -15.29 11.30 -5.23
CA LYS A 106 -15.56 9.86 -5.31
C LYS A 106 -16.82 9.39 -4.59
N ASP A 107 -17.42 10.23 -3.75
CA ASP A 107 -18.48 9.83 -2.84
C ASP A 107 -19.82 10.44 -3.24
N GLY A 108 -20.86 9.61 -3.25
CA GLY A 108 -22.22 10.01 -3.60
C GLY A 108 -22.56 9.80 -5.09
N PRO A 109 -23.87 9.79 -5.41
CA PRO A 109 -24.38 9.41 -6.73
C PRO A 109 -24.04 10.42 -7.84
N ASP A 110 -23.78 11.67 -7.47
CA ASP A 110 -23.48 12.76 -8.41
C ASP A 110 -21.97 13.08 -8.50
N SER A 111 -21.12 12.25 -7.88
CA SER A 111 -19.68 12.42 -7.90
C SER A 111 -19.10 12.33 -9.32
N VAL A 112 -17.97 12.98 -9.56
CA VAL A 112 -17.23 12.83 -10.82
C VAL A 112 -16.91 11.36 -11.08
N LEU A 113 -16.48 10.60 -10.06
CA LEU A 113 -16.26 9.16 -10.20
C LEU A 113 -17.48 8.41 -10.76
N GLU A 114 -18.69 8.62 -10.20
CA GLU A 114 -19.90 7.94 -10.69
C GLU A 114 -20.24 8.27 -12.14
N LYS A 115 -19.96 9.50 -12.58
CA LYS A 115 -20.23 9.95 -13.96
C LYS A 115 -19.26 9.35 -14.95
N GLU A 116 -17.96 9.40 -14.65
CA GLU A 116 -16.90 8.99 -15.55
C GLU A 116 -16.70 7.47 -15.58
N LEU A 117 -16.99 6.77 -14.48
CA LEU A 117 -16.82 5.31 -14.36
C LEU A 117 -17.63 4.51 -15.40
N VAL A 118 -18.75 5.05 -15.88
CA VAL A 118 -19.63 4.38 -16.85
C VAL A 118 -18.89 4.04 -18.15
N ASP A 119 -17.96 4.90 -18.56
CA ASP A 119 -17.22 4.81 -19.81
C ASP A 119 -15.71 4.57 -19.64
N ALA A 120 -15.20 4.53 -18.41
CA ALA A 120 -13.77 4.29 -18.15
C ALA A 120 -13.33 2.85 -18.53
N ASP A 121 -12.20 2.73 -19.23
CA ASP A 121 -11.53 1.43 -19.47
C ASP A 121 -10.64 1.02 -18.30
N VAL A 122 -10.01 2.02 -17.66
CA VAL A 122 -9.09 1.84 -16.53
C VAL A 122 -9.51 2.74 -15.38
N VAL A 123 -9.56 2.18 -14.17
CA VAL A 123 -9.70 2.95 -12.92
C VAL A 123 -8.44 2.77 -12.09
N ILE A 124 -7.89 3.86 -11.61
CA ILE A 124 -6.73 3.87 -10.70
C ILE A 124 -7.15 4.57 -9.42
N SER A 125 -6.89 3.98 -8.25
CA SER A 125 -7.05 4.68 -6.98
C SER A 125 -6.04 4.22 -5.93
N GLN A 126 -5.89 5.01 -4.87
CA GLN A 126 -4.99 4.71 -3.77
C GLN A 126 -5.76 4.24 -2.54
N PRO A 127 -5.24 3.29 -1.74
CA PRO A 127 -5.88 2.90 -0.49
C PRO A 127 -6.06 4.05 0.51
N PHE A 128 -5.26 5.11 0.40
CA PHE A 128 -5.33 6.30 1.27
C PHE A 128 -6.59 7.14 1.02
N TRP A 129 -7.08 7.14 -0.22
CA TRP A 129 -8.30 7.81 -0.64
C TRP A 129 -8.99 6.93 -1.69
N PRO A 130 -9.69 5.84 -1.29
CA PRO A 130 -10.01 4.74 -2.20
C PRO A 130 -11.32 4.92 -2.98
N ALA A 131 -11.30 4.61 -4.28
CA ALA A 131 -12.49 4.54 -5.13
C ALA A 131 -13.12 3.18 -4.92
N TYR A 132 -14.11 3.11 -4.04
CA TYR A 132 -14.81 1.85 -3.80
C TYR A 132 -15.48 1.35 -5.07
N LEU A 133 -14.98 0.27 -5.66
CA LEU A 133 -15.57 -0.41 -6.81
C LEU A 133 -16.48 -1.53 -6.29
N THR A 134 -17.66 -1.14 -5.82
CA THR A 134 -18.69 -2.08 -5.37
C THR A 134 -19.28 -2.86 -6.55
N ALA A 135 -19.98 -3.96 -6.28
CA ALA A 135 -20.71 -4.71 -7.29
C ALA A 135 -21.65 -3.82 -8.13
N GLU A 136 -22.33 -2.84 -7.52
CA GLU A 136 -23.23 -1.91 -8.23
C GLU A 136 -22.47 -0.98 -9.16
N ARG A 137 -21.30 -0.49 -8.75
CA ARG A 137 -20.43 0.36 -9.57
C ARG A 137 -19.83 -0.42 -10.73
N ILE A 138 -19.33 -1.64 -10.47
CA ILE A 138 -18.81 -2.55 -11.50
C ILE A 138 -19.89 -2.88 -12.53
N ALA A 139 -21.14 -3.12 -12.09
CA ALA A 139 -22.25 -3.38 -13.00
C ALA A 139 -22.59 -2.19 -13.93
N LYS A 140 -22.27 -0.95 -13.54
CA LYS A 140 -22.43 0.25 -14.38
C LYS A 140 -21.22 0.50 -15.30
N ALA A 141 -20.03 0.05 -14.90
CA ALA A 141 -18.76 0.29 -15.58
C ALA A 141 -18.58 -0.63 -16.80
N ARG A 142 -19.36 -0.40 -17.87
CA ARG A 142 -19.50 -1.35 -19.00
C ARG A 142 -18.22 -1.58 -19.80
N LYS A 143 -17.27 -0.65 -19.75
CA LYS A 143 -16.01 -0.71 -20.48
C LYS A 143 -14.81 -1.06 -19.61
N LEU A 144 -15.00 -1.12 -18.29
CA LEU A 144 -13.91 -1.34 -17.35
C LEU A 144 -13.23 -2.68 -17.65
N LYS A 145 -11.92 -2.63 -17.85
CA LYS A 145 -11.05 -3.79 -18.11
C LYS A 145 -10.00 -3.97 -17.03
N LEU A 146 -9.60 -2.89 -16.37
CA LEU A 146 -8.50 -2.88 -15.42
C LEU A 146 -8.77 -1.93 -14.25
N ALA A 147 -8.70 -2.44 -13.03
CA ALA A 147 -8.65 -1.67 -11.80
C ALA A 147 -7.24 -1.75 -11.20
N ILE A 148 -6.59 -0.60 -11.02
CA ILE A 148 -5.23 -0.49 -10.49
C ILE A 148 -5.28 0.16 -9.11
N THR A 149 -4.77 -0.54 -8.12
CA THR A 149 -4.44 0.05 -6.82
C THR A 149 -3.05 0.68 -6.89
N ALA A 150 -2.97 2.01 -6.88
CA ALA A 150 -1.73 2.77 -6.75
C ALA A 150 -1.19 2.66 -5.31
N GLY A 151 -0.70 1.48 -4.95
CA GLY A 151 -0.30 1.10 -3.60
C GLY A 151 -0.36 -0.41 -3.41
N ILE A 152 -0.74 -0.85 -2.22
CA ILE A 152 -0.92 -2.26 -1.85
C ILE A 152 -2.22 -2.37 -1.05
N GLY A 153 -3.05 -3.38 -1.35
CA GLY A 153 -4.35 -3.59 -0.71
C GLY A 153 -5.51 -3.18 -1.64
N SER A 154 -6.08 -4.16 -2.34
CA SER A 154 -7.20 -3.98 -3.28
C SER A 154 -8.57 -4.33 -2.69
N ASP A 155 -8.71 -4.34 -1.36
CA ASP A 155 -9.95 -4.68 -0.66
C ASP A 155 -11.10 -3.66 -0.83
N HIS A 156 -10.80 -2.46 -1.34
CA HIS A 156 -11.80 -1.48 -1.77
C HIS A 156 -12.48 -1.84 -3.11
N VAL A 157 -12.04 -2.91 -3.76
CA VAL A 157 -12.65 -3.47 -4.97
C VAL A 157 -13.39 -4.76 -4.60
N ASP A 158 -14.64 -4.90 -5.01
CA ASP A 158 -15.36 -6.16 -4.87
C ASP A 158 -14.72 -7.22 -5.78
N LEU A 159 -13.88 -8.06 -5.17
CA LEU A 159 -13.09 -9.07 -5.87
C LEU A 159 -13.96 -10.15 -6.53
N GLN A 160 -15.17 -10.41 -6.00
CA GLN A 160 -16.07 -11.35 -6.63
C GLN A 160 -16.72 -10.73 -7.87
N ALA A 161 -17.16 -9.47 -7.78
CA ALA A 161 -17.76 -8.78 -8.91
C ALA A 161 -16.78 -8.58 -10.08
N VAL A 162 -15.50 -8.27 -9.82
CA VAL A 162 -14.50 -8.20 -10.90
C VAL A 162 -14.22 -9.57 -11.54
N ILE A 163 -14.20 -10.65 -10.76
CA ILE A 163 -14.08 -12.03 -11.29
C ILE A 163 -15.27 -12.33 -12.21
N ASP A 164 -16.48 -12.02 -11.77
CA ASP A 164 -17.71 -12.29 -12.51
C ASP A 164 -17.85 -11.46 -13.80
N ASN A 165 -17.12 -10.34 -13.89
CA ASN A 165 -17.13 -9.42 -15.04
C ASN A 165 -15.82 -9.43 -15.86
N ASP A 166 -14.90 -10.38 -15.61
CA ASP A 166 -13.61 -10.53 -16.32
C ASP A 166 -12.74 -9.24 -16.29
N ILE A 167 -12.77 -8.53 -15.17
CA ILE A 167 -11.97 -7.32 -14.93
C ILE A 167 -10.66 -7.71 -14.26
N THR A 168 -9.54 -7.21 -14.79
CA THR A 168 -8.23 -7.39 -14.16
C THR A 168 -8.09 -6.44 -12.96
N VAL A 169 -7.61 -6.96 -11.83
CA VAL A 169 -7.17 -6.14 -10.69
C VAL A 169 -5.67 -6.27 -10.53
N ALA A 170 -4.99 -5.14 -10.38
CA ALA A 170 -3.55 -5.08 -10.17
C ALA A 170 -3.19 -4.09 -9.04
N GLU A 171 -2.11 -4.37 -8.35
CA GLU A 171 -1.51 -3.48 -7.34
C GLU A 171 0.01 -3.45 -7.53
N ILE A 172 0.69 -2.45 -6.96
CA ILE A 172 2.15 -2.33 -7.06
C ILE A 172 2.76 -3.01 -5.84
N THR A 173 2.73 -4.34 -5.87
CA THR A 173 3.25 -5.19 -4.79
C THR A 173 4.68 -4.79 -4.41
N TYR A 174 4.93 -4.72 -3.09
CA TYR A 174 6.17 -4.28 -2.44
C TYR A 174 6.38 -2.75 -2.36
N SER A 175 5.75 -1.93 -3.22
CA SER A 175 6.01 -0.48 -3.36
C SER A 175 6.19 0.30 -2.04
N ASN A 176 5.32 0.06 -1.06
CA ASN A 176 5.33 0.75 0.24
C ASN A 176 5.50 -0.21 1.43
N SER A 177 5.84 -1.50 1.20
CA SER A 177 5.93 -2.50 2.29
C SER A 177 6.97 -2.13 3.37
N ILE A 178 8.09 -1.55 2.94
CA ILE A 178 9.14 -1.04 3.85
C ILE A 178 8.62 0.15 4.66
N SER A 179 7.97 1.12 4.00
CA SER A 179 7.38 2.29 4.64
C SER A 179 6.36 1.91 5.72
N VAL A 180 5.47 0.94 5.43
CA VAL A 180 4.52 0.43 6.41
C VAL A 180 5.24 -0.25 7.58
N SER A 181 6.26 -1.07 7.31
CA SER A 181 7.01 -1.74 8.39
C SER A 181 7.73 -0.76 9.34
N GLU A 182 8.21 0.36 8.82
CA GLU A 182 8.80 1.43 9.63
C GLU A 182 7.74 2.15 10.46
N HIS A 183 6.59 2.43 9.85
CA HIS A 183 5.46 3.06 10.54
C HIS A 183 4.93 2.18 11.68
N VAL A 184 4.86 0.86 11.49
CA VAL A 184 4.47 -0.09 12.55
C VAL A 184 5.43 -0.01 13.74
N VAL A 185 6.74 -0.07 13.51
CA VAL A 185 7.74 0.01 14.59
C VAL A 185 7.69 1.37 15.28
N MET A 186 7.53 2.45 14.52
CA MET A 186 7.35 3.80 15.05
C MET A 186 6.12 3.87 15.98
N MET A 187 4.98 3.31 15.57
CA MET A 187 3.77 3.29 16.40
C MET A 187 3.92 2.42 17.65
N ILE A 188 4.58 1.25 17.55
CA ILE A 188 4.88 0.39 18.70
C ILE A 188 5.67 1.19 19.74
N LEU A 189 6.77 1.83 19.34
CA LEU A 189 7.58 2.65 20.25
C LEU A 189 6.80 3.85 20.78
N GLY A 190 6.03 4.53 19.93
CA GLY A 190 5.22 5.69 20.32
C GLY A 190 4.18 5.35 21.39
N LEU A 191 3.53 4.19 21.27
CA LEU A 191 2.55 3.69 22.23
C LEU A 191 3.21 3.21 23.53
N VAL A 192 4.19 2.31 23.44
CA VAL A 192 4.83 1.70 24.62
C VAL A 192 5.57 2.75 25.45
N ARG A 193 6.17 3.75 24.81
CA ARG A 193 6.90 4.84 25.49
C ARG A 193 6.02 6.03 25.89
N ASN A 194 4.71 5.97 25.63
CA ASN A 194 3.76 7.04 25.94
C ASN A 194 4.12 8.40 25.29
N TYR A 195 4.53 8.38 24.01
CA TYR A 195 5.14 9.54 23.37
C TYR A 195 4.19 10.72 23.18
N ILE A 196 2.98 10.49 22.63
CA ILE A 196 2.05 11.58 22.30
C ILE A 196 1.55 12.34 23.54
N PRO A 197 1.08 11.68 24.62
CA PRO A 197 0.71 12.40 25.84
C PRO A 197 1.88 13.17 26.48
N SER A 198 3.10 12.63 26.40
CA SER A 198 4.30 13.31 26.89
C SER A 198 4.64 14.56 26.07
N TYR A 199 4.57 14.48 24.74
CA TYR A 199 4.74 15.64 23.85
C TYR A 199 3.71 16.74 24.14
N ASN A 200 2.47 16.36 24.42
CA ASN A 200 1.38 17.29 24.74
C ASN A 200 1.64 18.12 26.01
N TRP A 201 2.42 17.61 26.97
CA TRP A 201 2.84 18.43 28.12
C TRP A 201 3.82 19.53 27.70
N VAL A 202 4.79 19.19 26.84
CA VAL A 202 5.83 20.12 26.39
C VAL A 202 5.22 21.30 25.63
N ILE A 203 4.31 21.05 24.69
CA ILE A 203 3.67 22.13 23.89
C ILE A 203 2.75 23.02 24.74
N LYS A 204 2.30 22.54 25.91
CA LYS A 204 1.56 23.34 26.90
C LYS A 204 2.47 24.09 27.87
N GLY A 205 3.79 24.01 27.69
CA GLY A 205 4.80 24.61 28.57
C GLY A 205 5.01 23.84 29.88
N GLY A 206 4.51 22.62 29.98
CA GLY A 206 4.68 21.74 31.15
C GLY A 206 5.97 20.91 31.10
N TRP A 207 6.27 20.25 32.23
CA TRP A 207 7.39 19.30 32.37
C TRP A 207 6.90 17.93 32.86
N ASN A 208 6.07 17.91 33.90
CA ASN A 208 5.14 16.83 34.29
C ASN A 208 5.67 15.38 34.18
N ILE A 209 6.90 15.13 34.63
CA ILE A 209 7.56 13.82 34.47
C ILE A 209 6.75 12.65 35.01
N ALA A 210 6.17 12.79 36.21
CA ALA A 210 5.36 11.73 36.82
C ALA A 210 4.17 11.34 35.94
N ASP A 211 3.53 12.32 35.29
CA ASP A 211 2.42 12.08 34.35
C ASP A 211 2.92 11.36 33.10
N CYS A 212 4.05 11.80 32.53
CA CYS A 212 4.66 11.22 31.33
C CYS A 212 5.06 9.75 31.52
N VAL A 213 5.72 9.42 32.65
CA VAL A 213 6.28 8.08 32.87
C VAL A 213 5.29 7.09 33.50
N SER A 214 4.12 7.55 33.95
CA SER A 214 3.08 6.70 34.58
C SER A 214 2.64 5.49 33.74
N ARG A 215 2.82 5.57 32.42
CA ARG A 215 2.47 4.53 31.43
C ARG A 215 3.58 4.32 30.39
N SER A 216 4.80 4.74 30.68
CA SER A 216 5.94 4.62 29.76
C SER A 216 6.77 3.41 30.14
N TYR A 217 6.95 2.49 29.20
CA TYR A 217 7.71 1.26 29.38
C TYR A 217 8.81 1.15 28.32
N ASP A 218 9.79 0.30 28.57
CA ASP A 218 10.72 -0.16 27.55
C ASP A 218 10.12 -1.35 26.80
N VAL A 219 10.43 -1.47 25.49
CA VAL A 219 10.02 -2.64 24.70
C VAL A 219 10.92 -3.86 24.95
N GLU A 220 12.10 -3.65 25.52
CA GLU A 220 13.08 -4.71 25.82
C GLU A 220 12.40 -5.83 26.63
N GLY A 221 12.58 -7.08 26.18
CA GLY A 221 12.03 -8.27 26.82
C GLY A 221 10.54 -8.54 26.60
N MET A 222 9.79 -7.63 25.94
CA MET A 222 8.39 -7.85 25.58
C MET A 222 8.22 -8.96 24.54
N ASN A 223 7.06 -9.62 24.57
CA ASN A 223 6.60 -10.53 23.52
C ASN A 223 5.86 -9.73 22.43
N VAL A 224 6.42 -9.67 21.23
CA VAL A 224 5.86 -8.93 20.09
C VAL A 224 5.42 -9.92 19.01
N GLY A 225 4.14 -9.88 18.66
CA GLY A 225 3.51 -10.79 17.70
C GLY A 225 2.99 -10.10 16.44
N THR A 226 3.15 -10.73 15.27
CA THR A 226 2.50 -10.30 14.02
C THR A 226 1.45 -11.29 13.53
N VAL A 227 0.26 -10.80 13.17
CA VAL A 227 -0.72 -11.55 12.37
C VAL A 227 -0.33 -11.40 10.90
N ALA A 228 -0.02 -12.51 10.26
CA ALA A 228 0.67 -12.64 8.97
C ALA A 228 2.14 -12.17 8.99
N ALA A 229 3.00 -12.97 8.35
CA ALA A 229 4.43 -12.74 8.21
C ALA A 229 4.85 -12.68 6.73
N GLY A 230 4.01 -12.05 5.90
CA GLY A 230 4.35 -11.66 4.53
C GLY A 230 5.41 -10.53 4.48
N ARG A 231 5.46 -9.79 3.38
CA ARG A 231 6.48 -8.73 3.16
C ARG A 231 6.58 -7.73 4.31
N ILE A 232 5.44 -7.21 4.76
CA ILE A 232 5.37 -6.22 5.85
C ILE A 232 5.67 -6.89 7.19
N GLY A 233 4.94 -7.95 7.55
CA GLY A 233 5.11 -8.63 8.83
C GLY A 233 6.53 -9.13 9.07
N LEU A 234 7.17 -9.74 8.07
CA LEU A 234 8.57 -10.16 8.18
C LEU A 234 9.54 -8.97 8.30
N ALA A 235 9.30 -7.87 7.58
CA ALA A 235 10.09 -6.66 7.68
C ALA A 235 9.97 -6.00 9.07
N VAL A 236 8.78 -6.08 9.70
CA VAL A 236 8.57 -5.65 11.09
C VAL A 236 9.34 -6.54 12.06
N LEU A 237 9.24 -7.88 11.95
CA LEU A 237 9.97 -8.82 12.81
C LEU A 237 11.49 -8.58 12.76
N ARG A 238 12.05 -8.38 11.55
CA ARG A 238 13.47 -8.07 11.36
C ARG A 238 13.88 -6.75 12.02
N ARG A 239 13.05 -5.71 11.94
CA ARG A 239 13.31 -4.41 12.57
C ARG A 239 13.17 -4.43 14.09
N MET A 240 12.28 -5.28 14.62
CA MET A 240 12.08 -5.44 16.06
C MET A 240 13.17 -6.32 16.70
N LYS A 241 13.79 -7.24 15.96
CA LYS A 241 14.86 -8.13 16.46
C LYS A 241 15.94 -7.43 17.31
N PRO A 242 16.57 -6.31 16.89
CA PRO A 242 17.62 -5.66 17.68
C PRO A 242 17.11 -4.92 18.94
N PHE A 243 15.81 -4.90 19.21
CA PHE A 243 15.23 -4.34 20.45
C PHE A 243 15.15 -5.37 21.59
N ASP A 244 15.76 -6.56 21.43
CA ASP A 244 15.78 -7.64 22.42
C ASP A 244 14.38 -8.08 22.89
N VAL A 245 13.43 -8.09 21.95
CA VAL A 245 12.07 -8.64 22.13
C VAL A 245 12.02 -10.14 21.84
N LYS A 246 10.98 -10.80 22.31
CA LYS A 246 10.63 -12.18 21.92
C LYS A 246 9.63 -12.11 20.78
N LEU A 247 9.99 -12.70 19.64
CA LEU A 247 9.22 -12.56 18.41
C LEU A 247 8.26 -13.73 18.20
N HIS A 248 6.99 -13.40 17.97
CA HIS A 248 5.92 -14.35 17.70
C HIS A 248 5.27 -14.05 16.35
N TYR A 249 4.71 -15.07 15.70
CA TYR A 249 3.86 -14.84 14.53
C TYR A 249 2.81 -15.94 14.37
N PHE A 250 1.71 -15.57 13.73
CA PHE A 250 0.74 -16.47 13.15
C PHE A 250 0.66 -16.17 11.64
N ASP A 251 0.58 -17.23 10.83
CA ASP A 251 0.26 -17.13 9.40
C ASP A 251 -0.34 -18.48 8.94
N ILE A 252 -1.03 -18.50 7.81
CA ILE A 252 -1.63 -19.72 7.24
C ILE A 252 -0.58 -20.77 6.88
N HIS A 253 0.66 -20.34 6.66
CA HIS A 253 1.80 -21.18 6.37
C HIS A 253 3.01 -20.71 7.17
N ARG A 254 3.80 -21.66 7.67
CA ARG A 254 5.06 -21.32 8.35
C ARG A 254 6.04 -20.67 7.38
N LEU A 255 6.83 -19.74 7.93
CA LEU A 255 8.02 -19.23 7.29
C LEU A 255 9.05 -20.36 7.07
N PRO A 256 10.00 -20.17 6.14
CA PRO A 256 11.12 -21.08 6.00
C PRO A 256 11.91 -21.22 7.32
N ALA A 257 12.36 -22.44 7.62
CA ALA A 257 12.98 -22.76 8.91
C ALA A 257 14.25 -21.93 9.19
N GLU A 258 14.98 -21.55 8.14
CA GLU A 258 16.14 -20.68 8.23
C GLU A 258 15.79 -19.27 8.71
N VAL A 259 14.64 -18.71 8.29
CA VAL A 259 14.15 -17.40 8.72
C VAL A 259 13.67 -17.47 10.17
N GLU A 260 12.93 -18.53 10.53
CA GLU A 260 12.51 -18.73 11.91
C GLU A 260 13.71 -18.87 12.85
N LYS A 261 14.76 -19.58 12.44
CA LYS A 261 15.99 -19.72 13.20
C LYS A 261 16.78 -18.40 13.25
N GLU A 262 16.86 -17.68 12.13
CA GLU A 262 17.53 -16.37 12.04
C GLU A 262 16.95 -15.41 13.09
N LEU A 263 15.62 -15.35 13.21
CA LEU A 263 14.91 -14.40 14.05
C LEU A 263 14.45 -14.97 15.40
N ASN A 264 14.78 -16.23 15.70
CA ASN A 264 14.32 -16.95 16.88
C ASN A 264 12.79 -16.86 17.08
N LEU A 265 12.03 -17.13 16.01
CA LEU A 265 10.57 -16.96 15.99
C LEU A 265 9.85 -18.09 16.73
N THR A 266 8.80 -17.71 17.43
CA THR A 266 7.78 -18.64 17.92
C THR A 266 6.55 -18.59 17.00
N PHE A 267 6.32 -19.65 16.24
CA PHE A 267 5.11 -19.83 15.44
C PHE A 267 3.92 -20.24 16.32
N HIS A 268 2.75 -19.73 15.96
CA HIS A 268 1.45 -20.06 16.56
C HIS A 268 0.51 -20.62 15.51
N ASP A 269 -0.31 -21.61 15.88
CA ASP A 269 -1.26 -22.27 14.98
C ASP A 269 -2.60 -21.52 14.83
N SER A 270 -2.81 -20.50 15.67
CA SER A 270 -3.99 -19.64 15.69
C SER A 270 -3.63 -18.23 16.16
N VAL A 271 -4.42 -17.24 15.74
CA VAL A 271 -4.27 -15.87 16.27
C VAL A 271 -4.52 -15.85 17.77
N GLU A 272 -5.49 -16.64 18.24
CA GLU A 272 -5.88 -16.75 19.63
C GLU A 272 -4.75 -17.29 20.53
N SER A 273 -3.95 -18.25 20.05
CA SER A 273 -2.80 -18.73 20.84
C SER A 273 -1.70 -17.69 20.94
N MET A 274 -1.48 -16.90 19.86
CA MET A 274 -0.49 -15.83 19.84
C MET A 274 -0.85 -14.68 20.76
N VAL A 275 -2.08 -14.16 20.64
CA VAL A 275 -2.54 -12.99 21.41
C VAL A 275 -2.45 -13.22 22.92
N LYS A 276 -2.64 -14.47 23.39
CA LYS A 276 -2.55 -14.82 24.81
C LYS A 276 -1.15 -14.66 25.42
N VAL A 277 -0.10 -14.66 24.60
CA VAL A 277 1.29 -14.58 25.08
C VAL A 277 1.98 -13.27 24.73
N CYS A 278 1.41 -12.47 23.82
CA CYS A 278 2.01 -11.21 23.36
C CYS A 278 1.63 -10.02 24.23
N ASP A 279 2.61 -9.16 24.51
CA ASP A 279 2.40 -7.82 25.09
C ASP A 279 1.99 -6.81 24.00
N VAL A 280 2.52 -7.00 22.79
CA VAL A 280 2.24 -6.18 21.61
C VAL A 280 1.83 -7.08 20.45
N VAL A 281 0.72 -6.75 19.79
CA VAL A 281 0.26 -7.43 18.58
C VAL A 281 0.13 -6.40 17.46
N THR A 282 0.70 -6.71 16.29
CA THR A 282 0.54 -5.96 15.05
C THR A 282 -0.16 -6.82 14.00
N ILE A 283 -1.06 -6.22 13.24
CA ILE A 283 -1.83 -6.91 12.20
C ILE A 283 -1.29 -6.47 10.85
N ASN A 284 -0.79 -7.43 10.07
CA ASN A 284 -0.19 -7.21 8.75
C ASN A 284 -0.80 -8.15 7.68
N ALA A 285 -2.01 -8.64 7.95
CA ALA A 285 -2.78 -9.48 7.05
C ALA A 285 -3.67 -8.64 6.12
N PRO A 286 -3.96 -9.11 4.89
CA PRO A 286 -4.96 -8.50 4.02
C PRO A 286 -6.37 -8.56 4.63
N LEU A 287 -7.26 -7.66 4.17
CA LEU A 287 -8.70 -7.75 4.39
C LEU A 287 -9.34 -8.59 3.27
N HIS A 288 -10.25 -9.51 3.62
CA HIS A 288 -10.99 -10.35 2.68
C HIS A 288 -12.31 -10.86 3.27
#